data_AF-A0A925ER56-F1
#
_entry.id   AF-A0A925ER56-F1
#
_cell.length_a   1.000
_cell.length_b   1.000
_cell.length_c   1.000
_cell.angle_alpha   90.00
_cell.angle_beta   90.00
_cell.angle_gamma   90.00
#
_symmetry.space_group_name_H-M   'P 1'
#
loop_
_entity.id
_entity.type
_entity.pdbx_description
1 polymer ?
#
loop_
_entity_poly.entity_id
_entity_poly.type
_entity_poly.pdbx_seq_one_letter_code
_entity_poly.pdbx_strand_id
1 'polypeptide(L)'
;EGRRIYDNIRKFIVYVLSCNLAEILTILIAPLLGFAIPLLPIHILWINLVTDGLPGMALVAEPAEADSMRRPPRSTRENLFAGGMIRKILMSGTLMTLASIFIQYWSVGMGYDVQAQQTIVFTTLCFVQLGNALSVRSDHDFIFSKRMFSNKMMWVVIAGTVLLQLTIVYISPLPIIFKTASLNVQAMEMIVLVTVGCIICIETLKRLFRKKYGDPVHI
;
A
#
# COMPACT_ATOMS: atom_id res chain seq x y z
N GLU A 1 16.53 19.77 10.63
CA GLU A 1 16.12 19.12 9.35
C GLU A 1 16.53 17.65 9.23
N GLY A 2 17.73 17.23 9.65
CA GLY A 2 18.18 15.83 9.53
C GLY A 2 17.26 14.78 10.19
N ARG A 3 16.66 15.09 11.35
CA ARG A 3 15.68 14.19 12.00
C ARG A 3 14.42 13.96 11.15
N ARG A 4 13.93 15.01 10.48
CA ARG A 4 12.77 14.93 9.56
C ARG A 4 13.10 14.03 8.38
N ILE A 5 14.26 14.24 7.76
CA ILE A 5 14.70 13.45 6.59
C ILE A 5 14.82 11.97 6.98
N TYR A 6 15.42 11.67 8.13
CA TYR A 6 15.56 10.29 8.59
C TYR A 6 14.20 9.60 8.86
N ASP A 7 13.29 10.27 9.58
CA ASP A 7 11.96 9.71 9.86
C ASP A 7 11.15 9.50 8.57
N ASN A 8 11.25 10.42 7.60
CA ASN A 8 10.63 10.27 6.29
C ASN A 8 11.24 9.10 5.48
N ILE A 9 12.57 8.94 5.49
CA ILE A 9 13.26 7.79 4.87
C ILE A 9 12.78 6.49 5.49
N ARG A 10 12.64 6.42 6.81
CA ARG A 10 12.13 5.23 7.48
C ARG A 10 10.72 4.87 7.02
N LYS A 11 9.82 5.86 6.94
CA LYS A 11 8.45 5.67 6.43
C LYS A 11 8.46 5.17 4.99
N PHE A 12 9.29 5.79 4.14
CA PHE A 12 9.51 5.34 2.78
C PHE A 12 9.97 3.87 2.71
N ILE A 13 10.96 3.47 3.52
CA ILE A 13 11.44 2.09 3.55
C ILE A 13 10.34 1.13 4.05
N VAL A 14 9.58 1.49 5.09
CA VAL A 14 8.45 0.66 5.55
C VAL A 14 7.45 0.48 4.42
N TYR A 15 7.10 1.55 3.73
CA TYR A 15 6.17 1.54 2.60
C TYR A 15 6.65 0.60 1.50
N VAL A 16 7.82 0.88 0.90
CA VAL A 16 8.36 0.12 -0.23
C VAL A 16 8.57 -1.34 0.12
N LEU A 17 9.16 -1.65 1.29
CA LEU A 17 9.38 -3.04 1.67
C LEU A 17 8.07 -3.80 1.96
N SER A 18 7.02 -3.12 2.44
CA SER A 18 5.70 -3.74 2.61
C SER A 18 5.06 -4.06 1.26
N CYS A 19 5.14 -3.14 0.31
CA CYS A 19 4.60 -3.30 -1.04
C CYS A 19 5.31 -4.45 -1.79
N ASN A 20 6.65 -4.43 -1.79
CA ASN A 20 7.46 -5.48 -2.40
C ASN A 20 7.19 -6.86 -1.77
N LEU A 21 7.05 -6.92 -0.44
CA LEU A 21 6.69 -8.15 0.25
C LEU A 21 5.32 -8.65 -0.23
N ALA A 22 4.33 -7.75 -0.32
CA ALA A 22 2.98 -8.10 -0.78
C ALA A 22 2.98 -8.67 -2.20
N GLU A 23 3.74 -8.05 -3.12
CA GLU A 23 3.89 -8.50 -4.51
C GLU A 23 4.53 -9.88 -4.59
N ILE A 24 5.69 -10.07 -3.96
CA ILE A 24 6.43 -11.33 -3.97
C ILE A 24 5.56 -12.45 -3.42
N LEU A 25 4.92 -12.23 -2.28
CA LEU A 25 4.06 -13.24 -1.67
C LEU A 25 2.82 -13.52 -2.51
N THR A 26 2.22 -12.51 -3.17
CA THR A 26 1.06 -12.72 -4.04
C THR A 26 1.42 -13.60 -5.24
N ILE A 27 2.56 -13.31 -5.89
CA ILE A 27 3.05 -14.07 -7.04
C ILE A 27 3.46 -15.49 -6.63
N LEU A 28 4.02 -15.66 -5.43
CA LEU A 28 4.43 -16.96 -4.92
C LEU A 28 3.24 -17.83 -4.49
N ILE A 29 2.30 -17.25 -3.73
CA ILE A 29 1.22 -18.01 -3.09
C ILE A 29 0.10 -18.36 -4.06
N ALA A 30 -0.25 -17.47 -5.00
CA ALA A 30 -1.38 -17.72 -5.90
C ALA A 30 -1.23 -19.03 -6.73
N PRO A 31 -0.09 -19.30 -7.39
CA PRO A 31 0.11 -20.57 -8.09
C PRO A 31 0.14 -21.80 -7.17
N LEU A 32 0.65 -21.66 -5.93
CA LEU A 32 0.64 -22.75 -4.95
C LEU A 32 -0.78 -23.14 -4.51
N LEU A 33 -1.72 -22.20 -4.59
CA LEU A 33 -3.15 -22.44 -4.37
C LEU A 33 -3.88 -22.92 -5.63
N GLY A 34 -3.17 -23.11 -6.75
CA GLY A 34 -3.73 -23.56 -8.02
C GLY A 34 -4.33 -22.45 -8.89
N PHE A 35 -4.11 -21.18 -8.56
CA PHE A 35 -4.55 -20.07 -9.40
C PHE A 35 -3.56 -19.80 -10.53
N ALA A 36 -4.03 -19.13 -11.58
CA ALA A 36 -3.16 -18.60 -12.62
C ALA A 36 -2.19 -17.55 -12.04
N ILE A 37 -1.11 -17.26 -12.76
CA ILE A 37 -0.16 -16.21 -12.37
C ILE A 37 -0.93 -14.89 -12.27
N PRO A 38 -0.98 -14.25 -11.08
CA PRO A 38 -1.90 -13.15 -10.82
C PRO A 38 -1.42 -11.82 -11.42
N LEU A 39 -0.11 -11.67 -11.67
CA LEU A 39 0.49 -10.45 -12.18
C LEU A 39 1.47 -10.78 -13.30
N LEU A 40 1.41 -10.00 -14.38
CA LEU A 40 2.40 -10.06 -15.44
C LEU A 40 3.61 -9.17 -15.11
N PRO A 41 4.79 -9.41 -15.71
CA PRO A 41 5.95 -8.55 -15.50
C PRO A 41 5.67 -7.06 -15.77
N ILE A 42 4.82 -6.75 -16.75
CA ILE A 42 4.44 -5.36 -17.06
C ILE A 42 3.60 -4.72 -15.95
N HIS A 43 2.75 -5.49 -15.25
CA HIS A 43 1.99 -5.01 -14.09
C HIS A 43 2.94 -4.71 -12.93
N ILE A 44 3.93 -5.57 -12.68
CA ILE A 44 4.95 -5.39 -11.64
C ILE A 44 5.79 -4.14 -11.92
N LEU A 45 6.22 -3.94 -13.17
CA LEU A 45 6.96 -2.75 -13.57
C LEU A 45 6.15 -1.48 -13.35
N TRP A 46 4.87 -1.50 -13.70
CA TRP A 46 3.97 -0.37 -13.44
C TRP A 46 3.84 -0.05 -11.95
N ILE A 47 3.62 -1.09 -11.14
CA ILE A 47 3.50 -0.93 -9.70
C ILE A 47 4.77 -0.30 -9.12
N ASN A 48 5.93 -0.90 -9.39
CA ASN A 48 7.20 -0.45 -8.82
C ASN A 48 7.61 0.95 -9.29
N LEU A 49 7.28 1.32 -10.54
CA LEU A 49 7.66 2.62 -11.09
C LEU A 49 6.68 3.72 -10.70
N VAL A 50 5.39 3.50 -10.92
CA VAL A 50 4.37 4.55 -10.81
C VAL A 50 3.69 4.48 -9.46
N THR A 51 3.15 3.32 -9.11
CA THR A 51 2.35 3.18 -7.88
C THR A 51 3.21 3.31 -6.64
N ASP A 52 4.44 2.80 -6.62
CA ASP A 52 5.33 2.90 -5.47
C ASP A 52 6.27 4.11 -5.54
N GLY A 53 6.72 4.48 -6.75
CA GLY A 53 7.61 5.61 -6.95
C GLY A 53 6.98 6.95 -6.55
N LEU A 54 5.75 7.23 -7.01
CA LEU A 54 5.12 8.53 -6.77
C LEU A 54 4.79 8.77 -5.28
N PRO A 55 4.10 7.86 -4.56
CA PRO A 55 3.84 8.03 -3.13
C PRO A 55 5.13 7.98 -2.32
N GLY A 56 6.11 7.18 -2.75
CA GLY A 56 7.43 7.14 -2.12
C GLY A 56 8.11 8.50 -2.10
N MET A 57 8.11 9.21 -3.23
CA MET A 57 8.63 10.59 -3.32
C MET A 57 7.81 11.57 -2.46
N ALA A 58 6.47 11.43 -2.44
CA ALA A 58 5.61 12.25 -1.61
C ALA A 58 5.88 12.07 -0.10
N LEU A 59 6.17 10.84 0.34
CA LEU A 59 6.53 10.52 1.72
C LEU A 59 7.87 11.14 2.12
N VAL A 60 8.85 11.19 1.21
CA VAL A 60 10.14 11.86 1.47
C VAL A 60 9.94 13.38 1.64
N ALA A 61 9.02 13.96 0.87
CA ALA A 61 8.70 15.40 0.91
C ALA A 61 7.81 15.81 2.09
N GLU A 62 7.33 14.88 2.93
CA GLU A 62 6.37 15.16 4.01
C GLU A 62 6.93 16.16 5.05
N PRO A 63 6.11 17.14 5.52
CA PRO A 63 6.49 18.04 6.60
C PRO A 63 6.75 17.28 7.92
N ALA A 64 7.61 17.84 8.78
CA ALA A 64 7.98 17.20 10.05
C ALA A 64 6.75 16.97 10.95
N GLU A 65 6.70 15.83 11.64
CA GLU A 65 5.70 15.61 12.70
C GLU A 65 5.88 16.68 13.80
N ALA A 66 4.77 17.27 14.29
CA ALA A 66 4.82 18.37 15.26
C ALA A 66 5.56 18.05 16.56
N ASP A 67 5.77 16.77 16.87
CA ASP A 67 6.44 16.31 18.08
C ASP A 67 7.93 15.95 17.88
N SER A 68 8.47 16.18 16.67
CA SER A 68 9.84 15.79 16.33
C SER A 68 10.91 16.46 17.18
N MET A 69 10.61 17.62 17.79
CA MET A 69 11.53 18.35 18.67
C MET A 69 11.38 18.00 20.16
N ARG A 70 10.30 17.34 20.58
CA ARG A 70 10.10 16.93 21.99
C ARG A 70 10.65 15.54 22.29
N ARG A 71 10.92 14.73 21.26
CA ARG A 71 11.50 13.40 21.42
C ARG A 71 13.01 13.50 21.76
N PRO A 72 13.56 12.69 22.67
CA PRO A 72 14.99 12.69 22.97
C PRO A 72 15.84 12.33 21.73
N PRO A 73 17.11 12.76 21.66
CA PRO A 73 18.01 12.41 20.56
C PRO A 73 18.16 10.88 20.45
N ARG A 74 17.94 10.31 19.26
CA ARG A 74 18.15 8.87 19.04
C ARG A 74 19.64 8.54 19.06
N SER A 75 19.99 7.37 19.59
CA SER A 75 21.39 6.95 19.65
C SER A 75 21.89 6.61 18.25
N THR A 76 23.13 7.01 17.93
CA THR A 76 23.79 6.71 16.65
C THR A 76 24.09 5.21 16.44
N ARG A 77 23.85 4.38 17.47
CA ARG A 77 24.01 2.92 17.43
C ARG A 77 22.70 2.16 17.20
N GLU A 78 21.56 2.85 17.08
CA GLU A 78 20.29 2.17 16.75
C GLU A 78 20.30 1.66 15.31
N ASN A 79 19.97 0.38 15.15
CA ASN A 79 19.84 -0.25 13.85
C ASN A 79 18.66 0.39 13.08
N LEU A 80 18.78 0.59 11.76
CA LEU A 80 17.76 1.28 10.93
C LEU A 80 16.36 0.66 11.10
N PHE A 81 16.31 -0.65 11.38
CA PHE A 81 15.10 -1.45 11.60
C PHE A 81 14.58 -1.50 13.05
N ALA A 82 15.17 -0.76 14.00
CA ALA A 82 14.76 -0.74 15.41
C ALA A 82 13.30 -0.28 15.61
N GLY A 83 12.70 -0.40 16.80
CA GLY A 83 11.35 0.16 17.05
C GLY A 83 10.23 -0.48 16.21
N GLY A 84 10.31 -1.78 15.93
CA GLY A 84 9.21 -2.56 15.35
C GLY A 84 8.97 -2.36 13.85
N MET A 85 9.94 -1.82 13.11
CA MET A 85 9.82 -1.57 11.67
C MET A 85 9.58 -2.84 10.85
N ILE A 86 10.35 -3.90 11.11
CA ILE A 86 10.17 -5.23 10.46
C ILE A 86 8.76 -5.76 10.70
N ARG A 87 8.24 -5.60 11.93
CA ARG A 87 6.87 -6.03 12.25
C ARG A 87 5.83 -5.26 11.44
N LYS A 88 5.98 -3.94 11.27
CA LYS A 88 5.08 -3.13 10.42
C LYS A 88 5.14 -3.60 8.97
N ILE A 89 6.33 -3.90 8.47
CA ILE A 89 6.54 -4.42 7.10
C ILE A 89 5.84 -5.76 6.92
N LEU A 90 6.14 -6.74 7.78
CA LEU A 90 5.54 -8.07 7.70
C LEU A 90 4.03 -8.02 7.84
N MET A 91 3.50 -7.23 8.79
CA MET A 91 2.06 -7.11 9.03
C MET A 91 1.34 -6.50 7.82
N SER A 92 1.81 -5.35 7.34
CA SER A 92 1.15 -4.66 6.22
C SER A 92 1.28 -5.50 4.94
N GLY A 93 2.49 -5.97 4.62
CA GLY A 93 2.71 -6.83 3.46
C GLY A 93 1.84 -8.09 3.48
N THR A 94 1.74 -8.78 4.62
CA THR A 94 0.88 -9.98 4.75
C THR A 94 -0.60 -9.64 4.55
N LEU A 95 -1.12 -8.55 5.14
CA LEU A 95 -2.52 -8.15 4.96
C LEU A 95 -2.84 -7.79 3.52
N MET A 96 -1.90 -7.13 2.83
CA MET A 96 -2.04 -6.79 1.43
C MET A 96 -2.01 -8.05 0.56
N THR A 97 -1.13 -9.01 0.84
CA THR A 97 -1.14 -10.33 0.20
C THR A 97 -2.47 -11.05 0.42
N LEU A 98 -3.00 -11.07 1.65
CA LEU A 98 -4.28 -11.71 1.94
C LEU A 98 -5.42 -11.06 1.15
N ALA A 99 -5.42 -9.73 1.01
CA ALA A 99 -6.39 -9.02 0.18
C ALA A 99 -6.28 -9.43 -1.29
N SER A 100 -5.06 -9.53 -1.82
CA SER A 100 -4.81 -9.95 -3.22
C SER A 100 -5.18 -11.41 -3.49
N ILE A 101 -4.87 -12.32 -2.57
CA ILE A 101 -5.25 -13.73 -2.68
C ILE A 101 -6.76 -13.89 -2.55
N PHE A 102 -7.40 -13.13 -1.65
CA PHE A 102 -8.86 -13.13 -1.51
C PHE A 102 -9.56 -12.66 -2.78
N ILE A 103 -9.15 -11.52 -3.35
CA ILE A 103 -9.78 -11.02 -4.57
C ILE A 103 -9.52 -11.95 -5.77
N GLN A 104 -8.34 -12.59 -5.84
CA GLN A 104 -8.03 -13.63 -6.82
C GLN A 104 -9.00 -14.81 -6.67
N TYR A 105 -9.15 -15.37 -5.47
CA TYR A 105 -10.08 -16.46 -5.18
C TYR A 105 -11.52 -16.10 -5.56
N TRP A 106 -11.97 -14.90 -5.17
CA TRP A 106 -13.30 -14.40 -5.51
C TRP A 106 -13.49 -14.27 -7.04
N SER A 107 -12.51 -13.74 -7.76
CA SER A 107 -12.57 -13.57 -9.22
C SER A 107 -12.64 -14.90 -9.97
N VAL A 108 -11.93 -15.93 -9.48
CA VAL A 108 -12.02 -17.30 -10.02
C VAL A 108 -13.41 -17.88 -9.75
N GLY A 109 -13.95 -17.71 -8.54
CA GLY A 109 -15.28 -18.18 -8.17
C GLY A 109 -16.42 -17.53 -8.97
N MET A 110 -16.22 -16.30 -9.44
CA MET A 110 -17.16 -15.60 -10.33
C MET A 110 -17.00 -15.97 -11.81
N GLY A 111 -16.02 -16.80 -12.17
CA GLY A 111 -15.83 -17.25 -13.55
C GLY A 111 -15.23 -16.21 -14.50
N TYR A 112 -14.55 -15.18 -13.97
CA TYR A 112 -13.78 -14.26 -14.82
C TYR A 112 -12.68 -15.01 -15.56
N ASP A 113 -12.34 -14.57 -16.78
CA ASP A 113 -11.22 -15.11 -17.53
C ASP A 113 -9.87 -14.66 -16.91
N VAL A 114 -8.78 -15.36 -17.26
CA VAL A 114 -7.46 -15.12 -16.65
C VAL A 114 -7.02 -13.65 -16.81
N GLN A 115 -7.31 -13.00 -17.93
CA GLN A 115 -6.92 -11.62 -18.18
C GLN A 115 -7.70 -10.64 -17.27
N ALA A 116 -9.00 -10.86 -17.07
CA ALA A 116 -9.77 -10.08 -16.11
C ALA A 116 -9.33 -10.35 -14.67
N GLN A 117 -9.07 -11.59 -14.28
CA GLN A 117 -8.53 -11.94 -12.95
C GLN A 117 -7.23 -11.18 -12.66
N GLN A 118 -6.29 -11.19 -13.61
CA GLN A 118 -5.03 -10.44 -13.51
C GLN A 118 -5.26 -8.94 -13.37
N THR A 119 -6.23 -8.39 -14.11
CA THR A 119 -6.57 -6.96 -14.02
C THR A 119 -7.20 -6.60 -12.67
N ILE A 120 -8.03 -7.48 -12.11
CA ILE A 120 -8.64 -7.33 -10.79
C ILE A 120 -7.57 -7.33 -9.70
N VAL A 121 -6.65 -8.29 -9.72
CA VAL A 121 -5.56 -8.36 -8.73
C VAL A 121 -4.61 -7.17 -8.88
N PHE A 122 -4.20 -6.84 -10.11
CA PHE A 122 -3.36 -5.69 -10.42
C PHE A 122 -3.96 -4.38 -9.86
N THR A 123 -5.23 -4.13 -10.13
CA THR A 123 -5.91 -2.91 -9.67
C THR A 123 -6.09 -2.90 -8.16
N THR A 124 -6.42 -4.05 -7.55
CA THR A 124 -6.53 -4.19 -6.09
C THR A 124 -5.21 -3.92 -5.39
N LEU A 125 -4.10 -4.51 -5.88
CA LEU A 125 -2.77 -4.26 -5.33
C LEU A 125 -2.42 -2.78 -5.40
N CYS A 126 -2.63 -2.14 -6.54
CA CYS A 126 -2.37 -0.70 -6.67
C CYS A 126 -3.13 0.12 -5.63
N PHE A 127 -4.43 -0.14 -5.46
CA PHE A 127 -5.26 0.63 -4.53
C PHE A 127 -4.94 0.36 -3.07
N VAL A 128 -4.69 -0.90 -2.72
CA VAL A 128 -4.30 -1.30 -1.37
C VAL A 128 -2.92 -0.72 -1.01
N GLN A 129 -1.97 -0.68 -1.94
CA GLN A 129 -0.67 -0.03 -1.76
C GLN A 129 -0.82 1.48 -1.54
N LEU A 130 -1.63 2.18 -2.34
CA LEU A 130 -1.93 3.60 -2.09
C LEU A 130 -2.55 3.84 -0.71
N GLY A 131 -3.45 2.94 -0.29
CA GLY A 131 -3.99 2.91 1.07
C GLY A 131 -2.92 2.73 2.13
N ASN A 132 -1.99 1.79 1.92
CA ASN A 132 -0.86 1.57 2.81
C ASN A 132 0.07 2.80 2.88
N ALA A 133 0.27 3.52 1.77
CA ALA A 133 1.04 4.76 1.75
C ALA A 133 0.45 5.81 2.70
N LEU A 134 -0.89 5.92 2.75
CA LEU A 134 -1.60 6.75 3.73
C LEU A 134 -1.46 6.22 5.16
N SER A 135 -1.53 4.92 5.37
CA SER A 135 -1.35 4.28 6.68
C SER A 135 0.05 4.52 7.26
N VAL A 136 1.10 4.45 6.43
CA VAL A 136 2.50 4.61 6.82
C VAL A 136 2.87 6.08 7.05
N ARG A 137 2.15 7.02 6.42
CA ARG A 137 2.38 8.46 6.56
C ARG A 137 2.33 8.94 8.01
N SER A 138 1.43 8.42 8.83
CA SER A 138 1.30 8.81 10.23
C SER A 138 1.56 7.64 11.16
N ASP A 139 2.58 7.72 12.01
CA ASP A 139 2.83 6.70 13.02
C ASP A 139 1.88 6.84 14.23
N HIS A 140 1.36 8.05 14.49
CA HIS A 140 0.65 8.40 15.72
C HIS A 140 -0.86 8.62 15.52
N ASP A 141 -1.26 9.12 14.35
CA ASP A 141 -2.65 9.46 14.06
C ASP A 141 -3.30 8.40 13.16
N PHE A 142 -4.59 8.17 13.41
CA PHE A 142 -5.42 7.40 12.48
C PHE A 142 -5.57 8.16 11.17
N ILE A 143 -5.72 7.43 10.06
CA ILE A 143 -5.91 8.02 8.72
C ILE A 143 -7.03 9.06 8.74
N PHE A 144 -8.15 8.83 9.43
CA PHE A 144 -9.29 9.77 9.50
C PHE A 144 -9.15 10.90 10.56
N SER A 145 -7.96 11.16 11.08
CA SER A 145 -7.73 12.35 11.92
C SER A 145 -7.74 13.63 11.05
N LYS A 146 -7.98 14.80 11.67
CA LYS A 146 -7.99 16.11 10.97
C LYS A 146 -6.72 16.41 10.14
N ARG A 147 -5.62 15.68 10.36
CA ARG A 147 -4.35 15.79 9.64
C ARG A 147 -4.31 15.09 8.28
N MET A 148 -5.32 14.28 7.94
CA MET A 148 -5.39 13.54 6.68
C MET A 148 -5.21 14.45 5.46
N PHE A 149 -5.87 15.60 5.46
CA PHE A 149 -5.84 16.59 4.36
C PHE A 149 -4.69 17.60 4.47
N SER A 150 -3.80 17.46 5.44
CA SER A 150 -2.72 18.45 5.67
C SER A 150 -1.65 18.45 4.56
N ASN A 151 -1.44 17.33 3.85
CA ASN A 151 -0.50 17.26 2.74
C ASN A 151 -1.26 17.12 1.42
N LYS A 152 -1.42 18.26 0.72
CA LYS A 152 -2.07 18.31 -0.59
C LYS A 152 -1.31 17.49 -1.64
N MET A 153 0.02 17.39 -1.54
CA MET A 153 0.84 16.66 -2.50
C MET A 153 0.55 15.15 -2.47
N MET A 154 0.37 14.56 -1.29
CA MET A 154 0.02 13.13 -1.16
C MET A 154 -1.32 12.82 -1.85
N TRP A 155 -2.31 13.71 -1.70
CA TRP A 155 -3.61 13.55 -2.34
C TRP A 155 -3.56 13.73 -3.86
N VAL A 156 -2.74 14.68 -4.35
CA VAL A 156 -2.50 14.84 -5.79
C VAL A 156 -1.85 13.57 -6.36
N VAL A 157 -0.88 13.00 -5.66
CA VAL A 157 -0.24 11.75 -6.08
C VAL A 157 -1.23 10.58 -6.08
N ILE A 158 -2.01 10.39 -5.02
CA ILE A 158 -2.99 9.30 -4.95
C ILE A 158 -4.04 9.45 -6.06
N ALA A 159 -4.61 10.65 -6.23
CA ALA A 159 -5.59 10.91 -7.27
C ALA A 159 -4.99 10.70 -8.67
N GLY A 160 -3.77 11.19 -8.89
CA GLY A 160 -3.03 10.99 -10.14
C GLY A 160 -2.79 9.51 -10.44
N THR A 161 -2.33 8.73 -9.46
CA THR A 161 -2.10 7.29 -9.63
C THR A 161 -3.40 6.53 -9.88
N VAL A 162 -4.50 6.87 -9.19
CA VAL A 162 -5.82 6.26 -9.45
C VAL A 162 -6.28 6.58 -10.87
N LEU A 163 -6.16 7.84 -11.33
CA LEU A 163 -6.53 8.23 -12.68
C LEU A 163 -5.69 7.50 -13.74
N LEU A 164 -4.37 7.38 -13.52
CA LEU A 164 -3.49 6.63 -14.40
C LEU A 164 -3.86 5.14 -14.43
N GLN A 165 -4.18 4.55 -13.28
CA GLN A 165 -4.63 3.16 -13.19
C GLN A 165 -5.92 2.94 -13.99
N LEU A 166 -6.92 3.81 -13.84
CA LEU A 166 -8.17 3.73 -14.61
C LEU A 166 -7.93 3.94 -16.11
N THR A 167 -7.01 4.83 -16.48
CA THR A 167 -6.61 5.07 -17.87
C THR A 167 -6.04 3.81 -18.50
N ILE A 168 -5.20 3.05 -17.78
CA ILE A 168 -4.66 1.77 -18.27
C ILE A 168 -5.74 0.70 -18.46
N VAL A 169 -6.78 0.71 -17.63
CA VAL A 169 -7.84 -0.31 -17.68
C VAL A 169 -8.90 0.01 -18.74
N TYR A 170 -9.24 1.28 -18.96
CA TYR A 170 -10.39 1.68 -19.77
C TYR A 170 -10.08 2.44 -21.06
N ILE A 171 -8.89 3.04 -21.20
CA ILE A 171 -8.58 3.93 -22.33
C ILE A 171 -7.63 3.23 -23.31
N SER A 172 -8.15 2.89 -24.49
CA SER A 172 -7.36 2.37 -25.61
C SER A 172 -6.27 3.36 -26.05
N PRO A 173 -5.05 2.88 -26.39
CA PRO A 173 -4.64 1.49 -26.62
C PRO A 173 -4.01 0.80 -25.40
N LEU A 174 -4.03 1.42 -24.21
CA LEU A 174 -3.27 0.93 -23.04
C LEU A 174 -3.65 -0.48 -22.58
N PRO A 175 -4.93 -0.91 -22.59
CA PRO A 175 -5.28 -2.26 -22.19
C PRO A 175 -4.62 -3.36 -23.02
N ILE A 176 -4.31 -3.07 -24.29
CA ILE A 176 -3.61 -4.01 -25.18
C ILE A 176 -2.15 -4.17 -24.74
N ILE A 177 -1.49 -3.06 -24.40
CA ILE A 177 -0.08 -3.04 -23.99
C ILE A 177 0.07 -3.72 -22.62
N PHE A 178 -0.77 -3.32 -21.66
CA PHE A 178 -0.74 -3.84 -20.29
C PHE A 178 -1.44 -5.19 -20.15
N LYS A 179 -2.01 -5.73 -21.23
CA LYS A 179 -2.79 -6.99 -21.21
C LYS A 179 -3.86 -6.97 -20.11
N THR A 180 -4.57 -5.87 -19.98
CA THR A 180 -5.69 -5.72 -19.04
C THR A 180 -7.01 -5.96 -19.75
N ALA A 181 -8.04 -6.34 -18.99
CA ALA A 181 -9.41 -6.47 -19.47
C ALA A 181 -10.29 -5.40 -18.85
N SER A 182 -11.35 -4.98 -19.57
CA SER A 182 -12.31 -4.03 -19.03
C SER A 182 -13.03 -4.62 -17.83
N LEU A 183 -13.04 -3.88 -16.72
CA LEU A 183 -13.68 -4.32 -15.49
C LEU A 183 -15.14 -3.85 -15.47
N ASN A 184 -16.05 -4.80 -15.19
CA ASN A 184 -17.45 -4.48 -14.95
C ASN A 184 -17.64 -3.83 -13.57
N VAL A 185 -18.84 -3.30 -13.33
CA VAL A 185 -19.18 -2.60 -12.07
C VAL A 185 -18.99 -3.51 -10.86
N GLN A 186 -19.42 -4.77 -10.94
CA GLN A 186 -19.29 -5.74 -9.85
C GLN A 186 -17.82 -5.99 -9.44
N ALA A 187 -16.92 -6.12 -10.42
CA ALA A 187 -15.49 -6.25 -10.15
C ALA A 187 -14.95 -4.99 -9.46
N MET A 188 -15.32 -3.81 -9.94
CA MET A 188 -14.86 -2.55 -9.35
C MET A 188 -15.38 -2.35 -7.92
N GLU A 189 -16.65 -2.68 -7.66
CA GLU A 189 -17.24 -2.64 -6.32
C GLU A 189 -16.47 -3.54 -5.34
N MET A 190 -16.15 -4.77 -5.75
CA MET A 190 -15.39 -5.70 -4.93
C MET A 190 -13.94 -5.25 -4.71
N ILE A 191 -13.28 -4.68 -5.72
CA ILE A 191 -11.95 -4.08 -5.59
C ILE A 191 -11.97 -2.97 -4.53
N VAL A 192 -12.95 -2.07 -4.59
CA VAL A 192 -13.11 -0.99 -3.61
C VAL A 192 -13.39 -1.54 -2.22
N LEU A 193 -14.29 -2.51 -2.08
CA LEU A 193 -14.62 -3.13 -0.80
C LEU A 193 -13.42 -3.81 -0.15
N VAL A 194 -12.65 -4.59 -0.92
CA VAL A 194 -11.43 -5.25 -0.44
C VAL A 194 -10.35 -4.22 -0.09
N THR A 195 -10.21 -3.16 -0.88
CA THR A 195 -9.27 -2.07 -0.60
C THR A 195 -9.58 -1.41 0.73
N VAL A 196 -10.83 -0.98 0.93
CA VAL A 196 -11.28 -0.33 2.17
C VAL A 196 -11.14 -1.28 3.35
N GLY A 197 -11.54 -2.55 3.19
CA GLY A 197 -11.39 -3.58 4.22
C GLY A 197 -9.93 -3.79 4.63
N CYS A 198 -9.02 -3.88 3.67
CA CYS A 198 -7.58 -4.03 3.95
C CYS A 198 -7.02 -2.82 4.72
N ILE A 199 -7.37 -1.60 4.31
CA ILE A 199 -6.92 -0.37 4.99
C ILE A 199 -7.44 -0.33 6.44
N ILE A 200 -8.71 -0.67 6.66
CA ILE A 200 -9.30 -0.74 8.01
C ILE A 200 -8.57 -1.78 8.86
N CYS A 201 -8.26 -2.96 8.30
CA CYS A 201 -7.50 -4.00 9.00
C CYS A 201 -6.10 -3.53 9.39
N ILE A 202 -5.36 -2.91 8.46
CA ILE A 202 -4.01 -2.36 8.70
C ILE A 202 -4.05 -1.35 9.85
N GLU A 203 -4.97 -0.39 9.79
CA GLU A 203 -5.08 0.65 10.81
C GLU A 203 -5.55 0.13 12.17
N THR A 204 -6.46 -0.86 12.18
CA THR A 204 -6.93 -1.48 13.43
C THR A 204 -5.80 -2.26 14.10
N LEU A 205 -5.05 -3.05 13.35
CA LEU A 205 -3.91 -3.80 13.90
C LEU A 205 -2.80 -2.86 14.38
N LYS A 206 -2.49 -1.81 13.62
CA LYS A 206 -1.57 -0.75 14.04
C LYS A 206 -1.97 -0.14 15.39
N ARG A 207 -3.26 0.14 15.62
CA ARG A 207 -3.77 0.64 16.91
C ARG A 207 -3.65 -0.39 18.04
N LEU A 208 -3.95 -1.65 17.79
CA LEU A 208 -3.86 -2.71 18.79
C LEU A 208 -2.42 -2.94 19.25
N PHE A 209 -1.48 -2.97 18.30
CA PHE A 209 -0.07 -3.14 18.62
C PHE A 209 0.54 -1.93 19.34
N ARG A 210 0.01 -0.72 19.11
CA ARG A 210 0.36 0.47 19.90
C ARG A 210 0.01 0.29 21.38
N LYS A 211 -1.22 -0.15 21.69
CA LYS A 211 -1.67 -0.37 23.07
C LYS A 211 -0.85 -1.44 23.79
N LYS A 212 -0.41 -2.48 23.08
CA LYS A 212 0.30 -3.63 23.67
C LYS A 212 1.79 -3.38 23.96
N TYR A 213 2.42 -2.39 23.31
CA TYR A 213 3.87 -2.16 23.41
C TYR A 213 4.27 -0.81 24.03
N GLY A 214 3.33 -0.05 24.61
CA GLY A 214 3.66 1.06 25.50
C GLY A 214 4.54 2.14 24.87
N ASP A 215 4.31 2.51 23.61
CA ASP A 215 4.79 3.83 23.16
C ASP A 215 4.07 4.86 24.05
N PRO A 216 4.79 5.63 24.88
CA PRO A 216 4.17 6.43 25.92
C PRO A 216 3.25 7.44 25.25
N VAL A 217 1.96 7.30 25.54
CA VAL A 217 0.95 8.31 25.26
C VAL A 217 1.25 9.45 26.23
N HIS A 218 2.15 10.34 25.85
CA HIS A 218 2.25 11.63 26.51
C HIS A 218 1.19 12.53 25.89
N ILE A 219 0.04 12.55 26.59
CA ILE A 219 -1.04 13.53 26.48
C ILE A 219 -0.46 14.95 26.57
#